data_AF-A0A2M7Q8M9-F1
#
_entry.id   AF-A0A2M7Q8M9-F1
#
_cell.length_a   1.000
_cell.length_b   1.000
_cell.length_c   1.000
_cell.angle_alpha   90.00
_cell.angle_beta   90.00
_cell.angle_gamma   90.00
#
_symmetry.space_group_name_H-M   'P 1'
#
loop_
_entity.id
_entity.type
_entity.pdbx_description
1 polymer ?
#
loop_
_entity_poly.entity_id
_entity_poly.type
_entity_poly.pdbx_seq_one_letter_code
_entity_poly.pdbx_strand_id
1 'polypeptide(L)'
;MNLEIIYETPDFLVINKPAGVLVHGIEGHDSSKTLVDWLLKKYPEVKNVGDAPEIRPGIVHRLDKDTSGVILICRNQNFFKYAKNLFQEHKIQKKYLALTWGMISPKKGIIEKSIRIKNGTIKRTVWRGKGEKEAITEYEVIKSIKYKVSSIKEEIFSLVEVMPKTGRTHQIRVHLASIGHPIVGDSLYGHKENPFELKRQFLHAESLEFNLING
;
A
#
# COMPACT_ATOMS: atom_id res chain seq x y z
N MET A 1 7.90 8.38 -18.12
CA MET A 1 7.40 8.67 -16.76
C MET A 1 8.56 9.23 -15.95
N ASN A 2 8.36 10.36 -15.27
CA ASN A 2 9.37 10.91 -14.35
C ASN A 2 8.97 10.49 -12.93
N LEU A 3 9.83 9.74 -12.25
CA LEU A 3 9.60 9.26 -10.87
C LEU A 3 10.60 9.94 -9.95
N GLU A 4 10.11 10.44 -8.83
CA GLU A 4 10.94 11.05 -7.79
C GLU A 4 11.72 9.96 -7.06
N ILE A 5 13.04 10.09 -7.05
CA ILE A 5 13.94 9.24 -6.29
C ILE A 5 14.17 9.92 -4.95
N ILE A 6 13.82 9.23 -3.86
CA ILE A 6 14.00 9.71 -2.48
C ILE A 6 15.42 9.39 -2.02
N TYR A 7 15.90 8.19 -2.35
CA TYR A 7 17.22 7.70 -1.91
C TYR A 7 17.77 6.67 -2.90
N GLU A 8 19.07 6.69 -3.15
CA GLU A 8 19.72 5.77 -4.09
C GLU A 8 21.08 5.32 -3.55
N THR A 9 21.33 4.01 -3.61
CA THR A 9 22.61 3.37 -3.29
C THR A 9 22.97 2.34 -4.36
N PRO A 10 24.19 1.75 -4.33
CA PRO A 10 24.51 0.60 -5.17
C PRO A 10 23.63 -0.63 -4.91
N ASP A 11 23.04 -0.75 -3.71
CA ASP A 11 22.27 -1.92 -3.29
C ASP A 11 20.77 -1.78 -3.52
N PHE A 12 20.23 -0.58 -3.38
CA PHE A 12 18.80 -0.33 -3.42
C PHE A 12 18.44 1.09 -3.86
N LEU A 13 17.18 1.24 -4.24
CA LEU A 13 16.57 2.49 -4.65
C LEU A 13 15.27 2.66 -3.87
N VAL A 14 15.02 3.87 -3.39
CA VAL A 14 13.75 4.27 -2.78
C VAL A 14 13.16 5.39 -3.61
N ILE A 15 11.92 5.21 -4.04
CA ILE A 15 11.20 6.20 -4.84
C ILE A 15 9.88 6.58 -4.19
N ASN A 16 9.39 7.76 -4.54
CA ASN A 16 8.00 8.15 -4.31
C ASN A 16 7.16 7.72 -5.51
N LYS A 17 6.44 6.60 -5.37
CA LYS A 17 5.57 6.10 -6.44
C LYS A 17 4.35 7.02 -6.55
N PRO A 18 4.06 7.62 -7.72
CA PRO A 18 2.81 8.34 -7.92
C PRO A 18 1.63 7.36 -7.94
N ALA A 19 0.44 7.84 -7.60
CA ALA A 19 -0.78 7.07 -7.79
C ALA A 19 -1.09 6.89 -9.29
N GLY A 20 -1.82 5.83 -9.63
CA GLY A 20 -2.16 5.48 -11.02
C GLY A 20 -1.13 4.58 -11.70
N VAL A 21 0.05 4.40 -11.11
CA VAL A 21 1.13 3.57 -11.66
C VAL A 21 1.11 2.17 -11.07
N LEU A 22 1.00 1.18 -11.96
CA LEU A 22 1.15 -0.24 -11.64
C LEU A 22 2.62 -0.56 -11.34
N VAL A 23 2.86 -1.44 -10.36
CA VAL A 23 4.23 -1.85 -10.02
C VAL A 23 4.82 -2.77 -11.10
N HIS A 24 4.07 -3.78 -11.52
CA HIS A 24 4.43 -4.71 -12.60
C HIS A 24 3.20 -4.96 -13.47
N GLY A 25 3.42 -5.50 -14.68
CA GLY A 25 2.36 -5.85 -15.61
C GLY A 25 1.40 -6.89 -15.04
N ILE A 26 0.16 -6.86 -15.51
CA ILE A 26 -0.85 -7.89 -15.27
C ILE A 26 -1.20 -8.43 -16.66
N GLU A 27 -1.37 -9.75 -16.80
CA GLU A 27 -1.82 -10.35 -18.06
C GLU A 27 -3.06 -9.63 -18.60
N GLY A 28 -3.02 -9.27 -19.90
CA GLY A 28 -4.13 -8.59 -20.59
C GLY A 28 -4.17 -7.05 -20.42
N HIS A 29 -3.20 -6.43 -19.75
CA HIS A 29 -3.08 -4.97 -19.68
C HIS A 29 -1.85 -4.46 -20.45
N ASP A 30 -2.02 -3.31 -21.11
CA ASP A 30 -0.96 -2.60 -21.84
C ASP A 30 0.25 -2.40 -20.92
N SER A 31 1.33 -3.12 -21.23
CA SER A 31 2.56 -3.23 -20.44
C SER A 31 3.44 -1.99 -20.55
N SER A 32 3.04 -0.95 -21.28
CA SER A 32 3.96 0.13 -21.67
C SER A 32 4.21 1.23 -20.60
N LYS A 33 3.71 1.10 -19.35
CA LYS A 33 3.77 2.20 -18.35
C LYS A 33 3.91 1.77 -16.87
N THR A 34 4.45 0.60 -16.55
CA THR A 34 4.62 0.16 -15.16
C THR A 34 5.90 0.71 -14.52
N LEU A 35 6.02 0.58 -13.20
CA LEU A 35 7.24 0.89 -12.47
C LEU A 35 8.41 0.01 -12.94
N VAL A 36 8.17 -1.28 -13.19
CA VAL A 36 9.18 -2.21 -13.69
C VAL A 36 9.74 -1.77 -15.04
N ASP A 37 8.91 -1.27 -15.97
CA ASP A 37 9.39 -0.83 -17.29
C ASP A 37 10.30 0.40 -17.18
N TRP A 38 9.91 1.33 -16.31
CA TRP A 38 10.76 2.49 -15.99
C TRP A 38 12.07 2.05 -15.33
N LEU A 39 12.01 1.10 -14.40
CA LEU A 39 13.15 0.57 -13.68
C LEU A 39 14.13 -0.12 -14.63
N LEU A 40 13.67 -1.01 -15.51
CA LEU A 40 14.52 -1.70 -16.48
C LEU A 40 15.16 -0.75 -17.50
N LYS A 41 14.46 0.33 -17.87
CA LYS A 41 15.01 1.34 -18.77
C LYS A 41 16.12 2.16 -18.11
N LYS A 42 15.97 2.52 -16.83
CA LYS A 42 16.90 3.41 -16.12
C LYS A 42 18.02 2.64 -15.38
N TYR A 43 17.74 1.42 -14.95
CA TYR A 43 18.63 0.54 -14.18
C TYR A 43 18.61 -0.89 -14.76
N PRO A 44 19.25 -1.11 -15.93
CA PRO A 44 19.25 -2.40 -16.61
C PRO A 44 19.83 -3.55 -15.78
N GLU A 45 20.72 -3.25 -14.83
CA GLU A 45 21.34 -4.23 -13.92
C GLU A 45 20.31 -4.99 -13.06
N VAL A 46 19.14 -4.39 -12.84
CA VAL A 46 18.08 -4.97 -12.01
C VAL A 46 17.37 -6.14 -12.70
N LYS A 47 17.56 -6.31 -14.02
CA LYS A 47 16.85 -7.30 -14.85
C LYS A 47 16.83 -8.72 -14.28
N ASN A 48 17.89 -9.15 -13.60
CA ASN A 48 18.03 -10.51 -13.07
C ASN A 48 17.87 -10.57 -11.54
N VAL A 49 17.33 -9.53 -10.91
CA VAL A 49 17.21 -9.44 -9.44
C VAL A 49 15.82 -9.88 -9.00
N GLY A 50 15.74 -10.90 -8.14
CA GLY A 50 14.50 -11.34 -7.51
C GLY A 50 14.28 -12.85 -7.58
N ASP A 51 13.17 -13.32 -7.03
CA ASP A 51 12.76 -14.75 -7.14
C ASP A 51 12.11 -15.09 -8.48
N ALA A 52 11.49 -14.08 -9.12
CA ALA A 52 10.80 -14.17 -10.41
C ALA A 52 11.11 -12.90 -11.23
N PRO A 53 12.40 -12.67 -11.54
CA PRO A 53 12.87 -11.45 -12.20
C PRO A 53 12.27 -11.22 -13.59
N GLU A 54 11.78 -12.27 -14.25
CA GLU A 54 11.03 -12.21 -15.50
C GLU A 54 9.65 -11.54 -15.36
N ILE A 55 9.09 -11.53 -14.14
CA ILE A 55 7.78 -10.92 -13.85
C ILE A 55 7.96 -9.55 -13.17
N ARG A 56 8.87 -9.47 -12.19
CA ARG A 56 8.96 -8.32 -11.28
C ARG A 56 10.40 -8.07 -10.78
N PRO A 57 11.32 -7.75 -11.68
CA PRO A 57 12.74 -7.57 -11.35
C PRO A 57 12.92 -6.45 -10.33
N GLY A 58 13.72 -6.70 -9.29
CA GLY A 58 14.02 -5.77 -8.19
C GLY A 58 12.87 -5.51 -7.21
N ILE A 59 11.66 -6.03 -7.46
CA ILE A 59 10.47 -5.73 -6.65
C ILE A 59 10.32 -6.73 -5.50
N VAL A 60 10.64 -6.29 -4.29
CA VAL A 60 10.50 -7.11 -3.07
C VAL A 60 9.13 -6.95 -2.38
N HIS A 61 8.46 -5.81 -2.59
CA HIS A 61 7.12 -5.52 -2.09
C HIS A 61 6.36 -4.62 -3.07
N ARG A 62 5.07 -4.36 -2.83
CA ARG A 62 4.24 -3.58 -3.75
C ARG A 62 3.29 -2.64 -3.04
N LEU A 63 2.94 -1.56 -3.73
CA LEU A 63 1.78 -0.73 -3.46
C LEU A 63 0.67 -1.06 -4.48
N ASP A 64 -0.58 -0.77 -4.11
CA ASP A 64 -1.69 -0.79 -5.08
C ASP A 64 -1.45 0.28 -6.15
N LYS A 65 -2.04 0.09 -7.35
CA LYS A 65 -1.93 1.03 -8.49
C LYS A 65 -2.14 2.48 -8.05
N ASP A 66 -3.24 2.70 -7.35
CA ASP A 66 -3.72 4.01 -6.97
C ASP A 66 -3.26 4.44 -5.56
N THR A 67 -2.40 3.66 -4.89
CA THR A 67 -1.71 4.09 -3.67
C THR A 67 -0.40 4.77 -4.06
N SER A 68 -0.14 5.96 -3.51
CA SER A 68 1.12 6.68 -3.72
C SER A 68 2.10 6.45 -2.57
N GLY A 69 3.34 6.91 -2.72
CA GLY A 69 4.31 6.99 -1.63
C GLY A 69 5.50 6.06 -1.77
N VAL A 70 6.21 5.90 -0.66
CA VAL A 70 7.51 5.25 -0.59
C VAL A 70 7.46 3.77 -1.02
N ILE A 71 8.38 3.38 -1.89
CA ILE A 71 8.60 1.98 -2.27
C ILE A 71 10.10 1.70 -2.41
N LEU A 72 10.57 0.71 -1.65
CA LEU A 72 11.90 0.10 -1.76
C LEU A 72 12.01 -0.84 -2.98
N ILE A 73 13.08 -0.66 -3.76
CA ILE A 73 13.47 -1.45 -4.93
C ILE A 73 14.88 -1.98 -4.69
N CYS A 74 15.11 -3.27 -4.94
CA CYS A 74 16.42 -3.90 -4.80
C CYS A 74 17.18 -3.83 -6.12
N ARG A 75 18.45 -3.40 -6.09
CA ARG A 75 19.27 -3.27 -7.30
C ARG A 75 20.16 -4.47 -7.57
N ASN A 76 20.40 -5.30 -6.56
CA ASN A 76 21.14 -6.56 -6.72
C ASN A 76 20.53 -7.70 -5.89
N GLN A 77 20.95 -8.92 -6.22
CA GLN A 77 20.39 -10.14 -5.64
C GLN A 77 20.72 -10.31 -4.15
N ASN A 78 21.87 -9.81 -3.70
CA ASN A 78 22.27 -9.89 -2.29
C ASN A 78 21.30 -9.07 -1.42
N PHE A 79 21.11 -7.80 -1.77
CA PHE A 79 20.17 -6.93 -1.06
C PHE A 79 18.72 -7.42 -1.21
N PHE A 80 18.32 -7.97 -2.37
CA PHE A 80 16.99 -8.57 -2.53
C PHE A 80 16.72 -9.68 -1.50
N LYS A 81 17.67 -10.61 -1.32
CA LYS A 81 17.53 -11.69 -0.33
C LYS A 81 17.42 -11.14 1.09
N TYR A 82 18.23 -10.14 1.42
CA TYR A 82 18.18 -9.45 2.71
C TYR A 82 16.84 -8.76 2.95
N ALA A 83 16.41 -7.89 2.03
CA ALA A 83 15.14 -7.17 2.12
C ALA A 83 13.95 -8.14 2.19
N LYS A 84 13.99 -9.22 1.40
CA LYS A 84 12.97 -10.27 1.45
C LYS A 84 12.87 -10.88 2.84
N ASN A 85 14.01 -11.16 3.49
CA ASN A 85 14.01 -11.67 4.86
C ASN A 85 13.41 -10.66 5.84
N LEU A 86 13.76 -9.38 5.73
CA LEU A 86 13.17 -8.32 6.57
C LEU A 86 11.64 -8.23 6.43
N PHE A 87 11.10 -8.38 5.22
CA PHE A 87 9.65 -8.44 5.00
C PHE A 87 9.01 -9.72 5.57
N GLN A 88 9.68 -10.86 5.46
CA GLN A 88 9.20 -12.15 5.98
C GLN A 88 9.19 -12.18 7.52
N GLU A 89 10.19 -11.58 8.15
CA GLU A 89 10.34 -11.50 9.60
C GLU A 89 9.63 -10.28 10.22
N HIS A 90 8.87 -9.52 9.44
CA HIS A 90 8.15 -8.31 9.89
C HIS A 90 9.06 -7.22 10.51
N LYS A 91 10.32 -7.16 10.08
CA LYS A 91 11.33 -6.19 10.56
C LYS A 91 11.29 -4.84 9.84
N ILE A 92 10.43 -4.70 8.84
CA ILE A 92 10.22 -3.42 8.15
C ILE A 92 9.00 -2.73 8.74
N GLN A 93 9.22 -1.54 9.30
CA GLN A 93 8.14 -0.68 9.75
C GLN A 93 7.63 0.13 8.57
N LYS A 94 6.31 0.15 8.38
CA LYS A 94 5.66 0.92 7.32
C LYS A 94 4.61 1.81 7.97
N LYS A 95 4.59 3.07 7.59
CA LYS A 95 3.57 4.03 7.99
C LYS A 95 2.85 4.55 6.76
N TYR A 96 1.53 4.59 6.85
CA TYR A 96 0.67 5.14 5.81
C TYR A 96 -0.20 6.24 6.38
N LEU A 97 -0.55 7.21 5.54
CA LEU A 97 -1.61 8.16 5.81
C LEU A 97 -2.86 7.78 5.03
N ALA A 98 -4.00 7.77 5.73
CA ALA A 98 -5.31 7.50 5.15
C ALA A 98 -6.33 8.56 5.60
N LEU A 99 -7.13 9.08 4.67
CA LEU A 99 -8.34 9.81 5.01
C LEU A 99 -9.53 8.84 4.99
N THR A 100 -10.25 8.71 6.10
CA THR A 100 -11.36 7.77 6.26
C THR A 100 -12.68 8.48 6.53
N TRP A 101 -13.77 7.81 6.18
CA TRP A 101 -15.12 8.22 6.56
C TRP A 101 -15.37 7.97 8.06
N GLY A 102 -16.11 8.88 8.67
CA GLY A 102 -16.55 8.81 10.06
C GLY A 102 -15.49 9.22 11.09
N MET A 103 -15.95 9.32 12.33
CA MET A 103 -15.10 9.46 13.51
C MET A 103 -14.67 8.07 13.97
N ILE A 104 -13.38 7.75 13.82
CA ILE A 104 -12.86 6.48 14.33
C ILE A 104 -12.76 6.55 15.85
N SER A 105 -13.39 5.59 16.53
CA SER A 105 -13.28 5.40 17.98
C SER A 105 -13.07 3.90 18.29
N PRO A 106 -12.08 3.53 19.12
CA PRO A 106 -11.10 4.40 19.80
C PRO A 106 -10.12 5.09 18.83
N LYS A 107 -9.44 6.17 19.27
CA LYS A 107 -8.47 6.91 18.44
C LYS A 107 -7.22 6.11 18.08
N LYS A 108 -6.90 5.04 18.82
CA LYS A 108 -5.81 4.11 18.54
C LYS A 108 -6.34 2.70 18.68
N GLY A 109 -5.90 1.79 17.82
CA GLY A 109 -6.33 0.40 17.91
C GLY A 109 -5.61 -0.53 16.96
N ILE A 110 -5.93 -1.81 17.11
CA ILE A 110 -5.41 -2.91 16.30
C ILE A 110 -6.58 -3.61 15.61
N ILE A 111 -6.44 -3.86 14.31
CA ILE A 111 -7.40 -4.62 13.51
C ILE A 111 -6.76 -5.96 13.17
N GLU A 112 -7.17 -7.00 13.86
CA GLU A 112 -6.73 -8.39 13.71
C GLU A 112 -7.83 -9.20 13.03
N LYS A 113 -7.90 -9.10 11.70
CA LYS A 113 -8.91 -9.80 10.90
C LYS A 113 -8.27 -10.43 9.68
N SER A 114 -8.27 -11.75 9.61
CA SER A 114 -7.79 -12.49 8.44
C SER A 114 -8.41 -11.99 7.13
N ILE A 115 -7.60 -11.93 6.07
CA ILE A 115 -8.04 -11.44 4.76
C ILE A 115 -7.97 -12.54 3.72
N ARG A 116 -9.06 -12.71 2.98
CA ARG A 116 -9.12 -13.60 1.81
C ARG A 116 -9.64 -12.89 0.56
N ILE A 117 -9.44 -13.53 -0.60
CA ILE A 117 -10.08 -13.10 -1.83
C ILE A 117 -11.57 -13.48 -1.80
N LYS A 118 -12.44 -12.61 -2.31
CA LYS A 118 -13.84 -12.94 -2.53
C LYS A 118 -13.94 -13.67 -3.86
N ASN A 119 -14.49 -14.89 -3.84
CA ASN A 119 -14.63 -15.76 -5.01
C ASN A 119 -15.20 -15.00 -6.22
N GLY A 120 -14.56 -15.20 -7.38
CA GLY A 120 -14.96 -14.58 -8.65
C GLY A 120 -14.67 -13.07 -8.76
N THR A 121 -13.88 -12.48 -7.84
CA THR A 121 -13.60 -11.04 -7.86
C THR A 121 -12.15 -10.73 -7.46
N ILE A 122 -11.67 -9.53 -7.79
CA ILE A 122 -10.42 -8.97 -7.24
C ILE A 122 -10.57 -8.44 -5.81
N LYS A 123 -11.81 -8.33 -5.31
CA LYS A 123 -12.13 -7.77 -4.00
C LYS A 123 -11.68 -8.73 -2.92
N ARG A 124 -11.20 -8.15 -1.83
CA ARG A 124 -10.83 -8.87 -0.61
C ARG A 124 -11.92 -8.71 0.45
N THR A 125 -12.01 -9.66 1.37
CA THR A 125 -12.95 -9.59 2.49
C THR A 125 -12.27 -10.06 3.76
N VAL A 126 -12.72 -9.54 4.89
CA VAL A 126 -12.39 -10.11 6.20
C VAL A 126 -13.06 -11.47 6.35
N TRP A 127 -12.37 -12.39 7.03
CA TRP A 127 -12.83 -13.75 7.32
C TRP A 127 -12.85 -13.97 8.84
N ARG A 128 -13.86 -14.69 9.34
CA ARG A 128 -14.04 -15.00 10.77
C ARG A 128 -13.83 -16.49 11.12
N GLY A 129 -13.46 -17.34 10.16
CA GLY A 129 -13.24 -18.78 10.39
C GLY A 129 -11.79 -19.14 10.74
N LYS A 130 -11.54 -20.40 11.16
CA LYS A 130 -10.19 -20.93 11.41
C LYS A 130 -9.39 -21.03 10.11
N GLY A 131 -8.11 -20.65 10.16
CA GLY A 131 -7.20 -20.62 9.02
C GLY A 131 -7.35 -19.39 8.12
N GLU A 132 -6.39 -19.25 7.20
CA GLU A 132 -6.34 -18.28 6.10
C GLU A 132 -5.75 -16.90 6.42
N LYS A 133 -4.41 -16.85 6.44
CA LYS A 133 -3.55 -15.65 6.34
C LYS A 133 -3.92 -14.51 7.30
N GLU A 134 -3.35 -14.62 8.49
CA GLU A 134 -3.32 -13.55 9.49
C GLU A 134 -2.96 -12.20 8.85
N ALA A 135 -3.74 -11.19 9.24
CA ALA A 135 -3.53 -9.82 8.86
C ALA A 135 -3.72 -8.92 10.09
N ILE A 136 -2.70 -8.10 10.36
CA ILE A 136 -2.66 -7.21 11.52
C ILE A 136 -2.34 -5.80 11.02
N THR A 137 -3.18 -4.84 11.40
CA THR A 137 -3.01 -3.43 11.09
C THR A 137 -3.25 -2.60 12.34
N GLU A 138 -2.23 -1.86 12.77
CA GLU A 138 -2.37 -0.82 13.79
C GLU A 138 -2.83 0.48 13.14
N TYR A 139 -3.56 1.30 13.88
CA TYR A 139 -3.94 2.64 13.44
C TYR A 139 -3.94 3.65 14.59
N GLU A 140 -3.72 4.92 14.24
CA GLU A 140 -3.83 6.06 15.12
C GLU A 140 -4.48 7.25 14.39
N VAL A 141 -5.53 7.82 14.96
CA VAL A 141 -6.21 9.01 14.45
C VAL A 141 -5.37 10.24 14.77
N ILE A 142 -4.85 10.90 13.74
CA ILE A 142 -4.10 12.15 13.86
C ILE A 142 -5.06 13.32 14.10
N LYS A 143 -6.10 13.39 13.26
CA LYS A 143 -7.04 14.52 13.25
C LYS A 143 -8.38 14.07 12.71
N SER A 144 -9.46 14.61 13.27
CA SER A 144 -10.79 14.50 12.69
C SER A 144 -11.31 15.88 12.31
N ILE A 145 -12.01 15.97 11.18
CA ILE A 145 -12.61 17.19 10.67
C ILE A 145 -14.09 16.95 10.37
N LYS A 146 -14.93 17.95 10.60
CA LYS A 146 -16.29 17.96 10.09
C LYS A 146 -16.27 18.65 8.72
N TYR A 147 -16.91 18.06 7.72
CA TYR A 147 -16.93 18.60 6.36
C TYR A 147 -18.31 18.45 5.74
N LYS A 148 -18.70 19.46 4.96
CA LYS A 148 -20.01 19.52 4.32
C LYS A 148 -20.00 18.69 3.03
N VAL A 149 -20.76 17.59 3.04
CA VAL A 149 -20.83 16.62 1.92
C VAL A 149 -21.94 17.01 0.93
N SER A 150 -22.97 17.73 1.39
CA SER A 150 -24.00 18.32 0.55
C SER A 150 -24.58 19.58 1.19
N SER A 151 -25.51 20.28 0.53
CA SER A 151 -26.19 21.46 1.06
C SER A 151 -26.79 21.25 2.47
N ILE A 152 -27.20 20.02 2.78
CA ILE A 152 -27.92 19.63 4.00
C ILE A 152 -27.20 18.57 4.86
N LYS A 153 -26.06 18.02 4.41
CA LYS A 153 -25.35 16.94 5.11
C LYS A 153 -23.93 17.34 5.45
N GLU A 154 -23.59 17.22 6.73
CA GLU A 154 -22.22 17.25 7.22
C GLU A 154 -21.80 15.85 7.67
N GLU A 155 -20.53 15.54 7.48
CA GLU A 155 -19.95 14.26 7.84
C GLU A 155 -18.61 14.48 8.53
N ILE A 156 -18.20 13.53 9.37
CA ILE A 156 -16.87 13.57 9.98
C ILE A 156 -15.93 12.72 9.13
N PHE A 157 -14.70 13.22 8.94
CA PHE A 157 -13.61 12.51 8.32
C PHE A 157 -12.44 12.44 9.28
N SER A 158 -11.68 11.35 9.25
CA SER A 158 -10.50 11.17 10.10
C SER A 158 -9.26 10.97 9.23
N LEU A 159 -8.21 11.74 9.50
CA LEU A 159 -6.86 11.47 9.02
C LEU A 159 -6.19 10.51 10.00
N VAL A 160 -5.70 9.39 9.47
CA VAL A 160 -5.28 8.24 10.24
C VAL A 160 -3.88 7.81 9.80
N GLU A 161 -2.96 7.66 10.75
CA GLU A 161 -1.74 6.89 10.54
C GLU A 161 -2.09 5.41 10.62
N VAL A 162 -1.62 4.63 9.65
CA VAL A 162 -1.89 3.19 9.56
C VAL A 162 -0.57 2.44 9.42
N MET A 163 -0.35 1.47 10.29
CA MET A 163 0.89 0.70 10.38
C MET A 163 0.59 -0.79 10.18
N PRO A 164 0.59 -1.30 8.93
CA PRO A 164 0.33 -2.71 8.66
C PRO A 164 1.55 -3.56 9.05
N LYS A 165 1.39 -4.46 10.03
CA LYS A 165 2.44 -5.41 10.43
C LYS A 165 2.61 -6.52 9.39
N THR A 166 1.50 -6.95 8.79
CA THR A 166 1.48 -7.89 7.66
C THR A 166 1.37 -7.17 6.31
N GLY A 167 1.44 -7.91 5.20
CA GLY A 167 1.43 -7.36 3.84
C GLY A 167 0.40 -8.02 2.90
N ARG A 168 -0.86 -8.15 3.31
CA ARG A 168 -1.91 -8.74 2.46
C ARG A 168 -2.41 -7.75 1.40
N THR A 169 -2.88 -8.26 0.28
CA THR A 169 -3.47 -7.43 -0.80
C THR A 169 -4.62 -6.59 -0.25
N HIS A 170 -4.63 -5.29 -0.56
CA HIS A 170 -5.63 -4.31 -0.10
C HIS A 170 -5.82 -4.26 1.43
N GLN A 171 -4.83 -4.69 2.23
CA GLN A 171 -5.01 -4.91 3.67
C GLN A 171 -5.59 -3.71 4.41
N ILE A 172 -4.95 -2.53 4.27
CA ILE A 172 -5.40 -1.29 4.93
C ILE A 172 -6.84 -0.95 4.52
N ARG A 173 -7.11 -1.01 3.22
CA ARG A 173 -8.41 -0.67 2.63
C ARG A 173 -9.54 -1.54 3.18
N VAL A 174 -9.30 -2.85 3.24
CA VAL A 174 -10.26 -3.84 3.76
C VAL A 174 -10.44 -3.71 5.26
N HIS A 175 -9.34 -3.54 6.01
CA HIS A 175 -9.38 -3.44 7.46
C HIS A 175 -10.18 -2.22 7.92
N LEU A 176 -9.85 -1.03 7.40
CA LEU A 176 -10.54 0.20 7.73
C LEU A 176 -12.03 0.15 7.34
N ALA A 177 -12.35 -0.38 6.15
CA ALA A 177 -13.74 -0.63 5.77
C ALA A 177 -14.45 -1.63 6.71
N SER A 178 -13.75 -2.67 7.18
CA SER A 178 -14.32 -3.70 8.06
C SER A 178 -14.70 -3.21 9.46
N ILE A 179 -14.18 -2.05 9.87
CA ILE A 179 -14.52 -1.39 11.13
C ILE A 179 -15.46 -0.21 10.91
N GLY A 180 -16.04 -0.06 9.71
CA GLY A 180 -17.01 0.98 9.38
C GLY A 180 -16.41 2.30 8.89
N HIS A 181 -15.10 2.36 8.69
CA HIS A 181 -14.38 3.60 8.37
C HIS A 181 -13.58 3.46 7.06
N PRO A 182 -14.23 3.21 5.92
CA PRO A 182 -13.52 3.02 4.67
C PRO A 182 -12.73 4.26 4.26
N ILE A 183 -11.69 4.06 3.43
CA ILE A 183 -10.88 5.16 2.89
C ILE A 183 -11.72 5.98 1.90
N VAL A 184 -11.63 7.30 1.99
CA VAL A 184 -12.29 8.24 1.08
C VAL A 184 -11.72 8.10 -0.34
N GLY A 185 -12.60 8.07 -1.35
CA GLY A 185 -12.21 7.87 -2.75
C GLY A 185 -11.87 6.42 -3.13
N ASP A 186 -11.99 5.45 -2.21
CA ASP A 186 -11.79 4.04 -2.53
C ASP A 186 -12.98 3.48 -3.32
N SER A 187 -12.79 3.27 -4.62
CA SER A 187 -13.83 2.77 -5.53
C SER A 187 -14.27 1.33 -5.27
N LEU A 188 -13.51 0.55 -4.50
CA LEU A 188 -13.78 -0.87 -4.27
C LEU A 188 -14.35 -1.17 -2.88
N TYR A 189 -13.89 -0.43 -1.87
CA TYR A 189 -14.27 -0.61 -0.46
C TYR A 189 -15.00 0.56 0.16
N GLY A 190 -15.00 1.73 -0.50
CA GLY A 190 -15.59 2.96 -0.01
C GLY A 190 -17.05 3.15 -0.36
N HIS A 191 -17.56 4.31 0.08
CA HIS A 191 -18.88 4.81 -0.28
C HIS A 191 -18.89 5.35 -1.72
N LYS A 192 -20.09 5.50 -2.28
CA LYS A 192 -20.26 6.08 -3.63
C LYS A 192 -20.06 7.59 -3.63
N GLU A 193 -20.39 8.22 -2.51
CA GLU A 193 -20.19 9.64 -2.26
C GLU A 193 -18.70 9.99 -2.32
N ASN A 194 -18.40 11.12 -2.95
CA ASN A 194 -17.04 11.59 -3.13
C ASN A 194 -16.97 13.12 -2.99
N PRO A 195 -17.14 13.65 -1.76
CA PRO A 195 -17.25 15.08 -1.52
C PRO A 195 -16.00 15.90 -1.86
N PHE A 196 -14.87 15.23 -2.07
CA PHE A 196 -13.60 15.85 -2.44
C PHE A 196 -13.19 15.54 -3.89
N GLU A 197 -14.09 14.95 -4.68
CA GLU A 197 -13.87 14.61 -6.10
C GLU A 197 -12.58 13.81 -6.37
N LEU A 198 -12.19 12.97 -5.41
CA LEU A 198 -10.96 12.17 -5.51
C LEU A 198 -11.09 11.11 -6.60
N LYS A 199 -10.05 10.96 -7.42
CA LYS A 199 -9.99 9.93 -8.48
C LYS A 199 -9.39 8.61 -7.99
N ARG A 200 -9.03 8.52 -6.72
CA ARG A 200 -8.32 7.40 -6.09
C ARG A 200 -8.64 7.32 -4.60
N GLN A 201 -8.30 6.20 -3.97
CA GLN A 201 -8.23 6.13 -2.51
C GLN A 201 -7.24 7.17 -1.96
N PHE A 202 -7.64 7.90 -0.93
CA PHE A 202 -6.75 8.78 -0.17
C PHE A 202 -5.87 7.92 0.75
N LEU A 203 -4.92 7.22 0.15
CA LEU A 203 -3.94 6.37 0.84
C LEU A 203 -2.54 6.67 0.31
N HIS A 204 -1.61 6.93 1.21
CA HIS A 204 -0.22 7.27 0.92
C HIS A 204 0.71 6.47 1.81
N ALA A 205 1.75 5.84 1.24
CA ALA A 205 2.84 5.22 1.98
C ALA A 205 3.82 6.33 2.39
N GLU A 206 3.70 6.78 3.63
CA GLU A 206 4.45 7.94 4.15
C GLU A 206 5.91 7.58 4.41
N SER A 207 6.16 6.48 5.12
CA SER A 207 7.51 6.07 5.47
C SER A 207 7.68 4.55 5.49
N LEU A 208 8.93 4.15 5.27
CA LEU A 208 9.41 2.79 5.34
C LEU A 208 10.75 2.80 6.06
N GLU A 209 10.88 2.03 7.13
CA GLU A 209 12.03 2.01 8.02
C GLU A 209 12.52 0.58 8.23
N PHE A 210 13.84 0.39 8.13
CA PHE A 210 14.53 -0.88 8.28
C PHE A 210 16.01 -0.64 8.56
N ASN A 211 16.68 -1.62 9.18
CA ASN A 211 18.13 -1.57 9.38
C ASN A 211 18.88 -1.98 8.11
N LEU A 212 20.11 -1.50 7.91
CA LEU A 212 20.95 -1.95 6.80
C LEU A 212 21.67 -3.25 7.17
N ILE A 213 22.29 -3.89 6.18
CA ILE A 213 23.03 -5.14 6.34
C ILE A 213 24.15 -5.01 7.40
N ASN A 214 24.74 -3.83 7.52
CA ASN A 214 25.89 -3.56 8.38
C ASN A 214 25.54 -2.88 9.72
N GLY A 215 24.25 -2.84 10.09
CA GLY A 215 23.75 -2.09 11.24
C GLY A 215 23.34 -0.67 10.87
#